data_AF-A0A1G4YI92-F1
#
_entry.id   AF-A0A1G4YI92-F1
#
_cell.length_a   1.000
_cell.length_b   1.000
_cell.length_c   1.000
_cell.angle_alpha   90.00
_cell.angle_beta   90.00
_cell.angle_gamma   90.00
#
_symmetry.space_group_name_H-M   'P 1'
#
loop_
_entity.id
_entity.type
_entity.pdbx_description
1 polymer ?
#
loop_
_entity_poly.entity_id
_entity_poly.type
_entity_poly.pdbx_seq_one_letter_code
_entity_poly.pdbx_strand_id
1 'polypeptide(L)'
;MANLNESDLWEAGIYQLEEDDPVLGGPTGIDNLAPRQLASRTRYQRLRNITPWDATLTYPASVAYVSYGGTTWKSVGESLNVAPGADAAKWVRWAFTAAELNAALGDAVTAHEAKANPHPQYATDADLAAHVADANPHPQYATDADMAAHVAAADPHAQYIMAAGDAMTGPLTLVDAGQFDNSAKAASTAHVQRALGNYSGARDIAITGGTNLTAADMGRYISVSAAGVNLTLPAGNAIAAGATFVLGPSQRCVITRSGADGIMTPAGSVVTSMALFSPAIVTWRGDIWHVLELPMGGDADAGEVFYTARATPPAGSIKANGAAVSRTTYSRLYTAIGTTFGVGDGATTFNVPNARGLVLRGFDDGRGIDTGRVLGTEQEGTWLRTMAQEWTGADGVAGGPYAFGNPFANADASISNSGGPGGTVPAGAKGAAGGAWQAAASDNFMLATAAVDATVANTWIRFRMSNLALMACIKY
;
A
#
# COMPACT_ATOMS: atom_id res chain seq x y z
N MET A 1 -84.96 -89.93 -6.18
CA MET A 1 -84.79 -90.17 -7.63
C MET A 1 -83.48 -89.57 -8.13
N ALA A 2 -82.31 -90.09 -7.73
CA ALA A 2 -81.02 -89.42 -7.97
C ALA A 2 -80.22 -89.96 -9.18
N ASN A 3 -80.65 -91.05 -9.82
CA ASN A 3 -79.83 -91.81 -10.79
C ASN A 3 -80.51 -92.03 -12.16
N LEU A 4 -81.56 -91.27 -12.50
CA LEU A 4 -82.15 -91.31 -13.85
C LEU A 4 -81.36 -90.35 -14.75
N ASN A 5 -80.83 -90.83 -15.87
CA ASN A 5 -80.12 -89.97 -16.82
C ASN A 5 -81.12 -89.00 -17.47
N GLU A 6 -80.94 -87.71 -17.18
CA GLU A 6 -81.66 -86.63 -17.85
C GLU A 6 -81.08 -86.43 -19.26
N SER A 7 -81.95 -86.19 -20.23
CA SER A 7 -81.55 -85.83 -21.59
C SER A 7 -81.85 -84.35 -21.89
N ASP A 8 -81.12 -83.78 -22.84
CA ASP A 8 -81.32 -82.40 -23.31
C ASP A 8 -82.41 -82.31 -24.39
N LEU A 9 -83.34 -83.27 -24.42
CA LEU A 9 -84.44 -83.38 -25.38
C LEU A 9 -85.78 -83.05 -24.72
N TRP A 10 -86.64 -82.33 -25.45
CA TRP A 10 -88.01 -82.08 -25.03
C TRP A 10 -88.87 -83.29 -25.38
N GLU A 11 -89.35 -83.99 -24.36
CA GLU A 11 -90.32 -85.08 -24.51
C GLU A 11 -91.68 -84.50 -24.90
N ALA A 12 -92.33 -84.98 -25.96
CA ALA A 12 -93.59 -84.39 -26.45
C ALA A 12 -94.79 -84.62 -25.52
N GLY A 13 -94.80 -85.74 -24.79
CA GLY A 13 -95.81 -86.06 -23.78
C GLY A 13 -95.19 -86.46 -22.44
N ILE A 14 -96.03 -86.57 -21.41
CA ILE A 14 -95.69 -87.22 -20.15
C ILE A 14 -96.58 -88.46 -20.07
N TYR A 15 -95.97 -89.63 -19.91
CA TYR A 15 -96.71 -90.89 -19.78
C TYR A 15 -97.57 -90.88 -18.51
N GLN A 16 -98.81 -91.34 -18.63
CA GLN A 16 -99.70 -91.56 -17.50
C GLN A 16 -99.61 -93.04 -17.11
N LEU A 17 -99.41 -93.34 -15.82
CA LEU A 17 -99.48 -94.72 -15.33
C LEU A 17 -100.92 -95.20 -15.43
N GLU A 18 -101.12 -96.33 -16.10
CA GLU A 18 -102.41 -96.98 -16.25
C GLU A 18 -102.65 -98.01 -15.15
N GLU A 19 -103.90 -98.43 -14.93
CA GLU A 19 -104.26 -99.34 -13.84
C GLU A 19 -103.72 -100.78 -14.03
N ASP A 20 -103.45 -101.17 -15.27
CA ASP A 20 -102.93 -102.48 -15.67
C ASP A 20 -101.41 -102.50 -15.89
N ASP A 21 -100.72 -101.37 -15.66
CA ASP A 21 -99.28 -101.28 -15.86
C ASP A 21 -98.50 -102.18 -14.86
N PRO A 22 -97.54 -102.99 -15.33
CA PRO A 22 -96.72 -103.80 -14.45
C PRO A 22 -95.73 -102.93 -13.67
N VAL A 23 -95.63 -103.15 -12.36
CA VAL A 23 -94.69 -102.46 -11.46
C VAL A 23 -93.26 -102.87 -11.81
N LEU A 24 -92.63 -102.08 -12.69
CA LEU A 24 -91.29 -102.34 -13.24
C LEU A 24 -90.36 -101.18 -12.92
N GLY A 25 -89.44 -101.42 -11.99
CA GLY A 25 -88.34 -100.50 -11.68
C GLY A 25 -87.21 -100.51 -12.72
N GLY A 26 -86.20 -99.66 -12.49
CA GLY A 26 -85.03 -99.52 -13.35
C GLY A 26 -85.09 -98.32 -14.31
N PRO A 27 -83.99 -97.98 -15.01
CA PRO A 27 -83.86 -96.75 -15.82
C PRO A 27 -84.86 -96.61 -16.98
N THR A 28 -85.38 -97.74 -17.46
CA THR A 28 -86.36 -97.83 -18.55
C THR A 28 -87.67 -98.50 -18.13
N GLY A 29 -87.84 -98.76 -16.82
CA GLY A 29 -89.07 -99.32 -16.28
C GLY A 29 -90.23 -98.33 -16.35
N ILE A 30 -91.45 -98.84 -16.48
CA ILE A 30 -92.66 -98.04 -16.68
C ILE A 30 -92.88 -97.06 -15.52
N ASP A 31 -92.63 -97.49 -14.28
CA ASP A 31 -92.75 -96.68 -13.06
C ASP A 31 -91.88 -95.41 -13.07
N ASN A 32 -90.74 -95.44 -13.77
CA ASN A 32 -89.79 -94.33 -13.84
C ASN A 32 -89.89 -93.51 -15.13
N LEU A 33 -90.78 -93.87 -16.06
CA LEU A 33 -90.90 -93.20 -17.35
C LEU A 33 -91.38 -91.75 -17.21
N ALA A 34 -92.51 -91.53 -16.52
CA ALA A 34 -93.08 -90.20 -16.34
C ALA A 34 -92.15 -89.25 -15.55
N PRO A 35 -91.52 -89.67 -14.43
CA PRO A 35 -90.52 -88.85 -13.75
C PRO A 35 -89.29 -88.50 -14.62
N ARG A 36 -88.80 -89.45 -15.44
CA ARG A 36 -87.66 -89.20 -16.34
C ARG A 36 -88.00 -88.16 -17.42
N GLN A 37 -89.22 -88.23 -17.97
CA GLN A 37 -89.69 -87.26 -18.95
C GLN A 37 -89.80 -85.85 -18.37
N LEU A 38 -90.33 -85.72 -17.14
CA LEU A 38 -90.38 -84.45 -16.41
C LEU A 38 -88.99 -83.88 -16.10
N ALA A 39 -88.05 -84.72 -15.66
CA ALA A 39 -86.69 -84.31 -15.37
C ALA A 39 -85.96 -83.83 -16.63
N SER A 40 -86.08 -84.55 -17.76
CA SER A 40 -85.48 -84.16 -19.05
C SER A 40 -86.05 -82.83 -19.56
N ARG A 41 -87.37 -82.60 -19.43
CA ARG A 41 -87.99 -81.30 -19.76
C ARG A 41 -87.45 -80.17 -18.89
N THR A 42 -87.24 -80.41 -17.60
CA THR A 42 -86.72 -79.40 -16.67
C THR A 42 -85.28 -79.03 -17.01
N ARG A 43 -84.43 -80.02 -17.29
CA ARG A 43 -83.04 -79.82 -17.74
C ARG A 43 -82.98 -79.09 -19.09
N TYR A 44 -83.79 -79.50 -20.05
CA TYR A 44 -83.94 -78.82 -21.34
C TYR A 44 -84.23 -77.33 -21.14
N GLN A 45 -85.20 -77.01 -20.28
CA GLN A 45 -85.60 -75.64 -19.98
C GLN A 45 -84.47 -74.85 -19.30
N ARG A 46 -83.73 -75.45 -18.37
CA ARG A 46 -82.61 -74.79 -17.69
C ARG A 46 -81.45 -74.46 -18.64
N LEU A 47 -81.13 -75.35 -19.58
CA LEU A 47 -80.01 -75.16 -20.51
C LEU A 47 -80.31 -74.11 -21.60
N ARG A 48 -81.56 -74.04 -22.06
CA ARG A 48 -81.98 -73.11 -23.12
C ARG A 48 -82.70 -71.87 -22.56
N ASN A 49 -82.83 -71.81 -21.24
CA ASN A 49 -83.52 -70.84 -20.40
C ASN A 49 -85.00 -70.56 -20.77
N ILE A 50 -85.50 -71.12 -21.88
CA ILE A 50 -86.71 -70.71 -22.59
C ILE A 50 -87.19 -71.87 -23.49
N THR A 51 -88.49 -72.19 -23.49
CA THR A 51 -89.05 -73.26 -24.33
C THR A 51 -89.23 -72.82 -25.79
N PRO A 52 -89.08 -73.70 -26.80
CA PRO A 52 -89.57 -73.42 -28.15
C PRO A 52 -91.05 -73.09 -28.13
N TRP A 53 -91.47 -72.15 -28.96
CA TRP A 53 -92.89 -71.87 -29.14
C TRP A 53 -93.61 -73.08 -29.78
N ASP A 54 -94.78 -73.40 -29.25
CA ASP A 54 -95.67 -74.49 -29.68
C ASP A 54 -97.06 -73.91 -29.94
N ALA A 55 -97.61 -74.19 -31.12
CA ALA A 55 -98.92 -73.73 -31.56
C ALA A 55 -100.08 -74.26 -30.69
N THR A 56 -99.90 -75.40 -30.04
CA THR A 56 -100.95 -76.13 -29.29
C THR A 56 -101.10 -75.66 -27.85
N LEU A 57 -100.14 -74.89 -27.34
CA LEU A 57 -100.11 -74.44 -25.95
C LEU A 57 -100.69 -73.03 -25.80
N THR A 58 -101.44 -72.83 -24.72
CA THR A 58 -101.86 -71.49 -24.29
C THR A 58 -100.78 -70.88 -23.42
N TYR A 59 -100.25 -69.72 -23.83
CA TYR A 59 -99.26 -68.95 -23.09
C TYR A 59 -99.93 -67.80 -22.33
N PRO A 60 -99.81 -67.75 -20.98
CA PRO A 60 -100.39 -66.67 -20.20
C PRO A 60 -99.68 -65.34 -20.44
N ALA A 61 -100.42 -64.25 -20.30
CA ALA A 61 -99.94 -62.89 -20.52
C ALA A 61 -98.77 -62.52 -19.58
N SER A 62 -97.74 -61.85 -20.11
CA SER A 62 -96.63 -61.23 -19.35
C SER A 62 -95.69 -62.15 -18.57
N VAL A 63 -95.93 -63.46 -18.55
CA VAL A 63 -95.14 -64.42 -17.76
C VAL A 63 -94.41 -65.47 -18.60
N ALA A 64 -94.86 -65.74 -19.82
CA ALA A 64 -94.27 -66.77 -20.65
C ALA A 64 -93.07 -66.24 -21.43
N TYR A 65 -92.02 -67.04 -21.51
CA TYR A 65 -90.87 -66.80 -22.38
C TYR A 65 -90.77 -67.96 -23.35
N VAL A 66 -90.65 -67.66 -24.64
CA VAL A 66 -90.47 -68.67 -25.69
C VAL A 66 -89.34 -68.29 -26.66
N SER A 67 -88.73 -69.31 -27.25
CA SER A 67 -87.74 -69.15 -28.32
C SER A 67 -88.42 -69.39 -29.66
N TYR A 68 -88.22 -68.47 -30.60
CA TYR A 68 -88.77 -68.55 -31.95
C TYR A 68 -87.89 -67.73 -32.91
N GLY A 69 -87.52 -68.33 -34.05
CA GLY A 69 -86.72 -67.65 -35.08
C GLY A 69 -85.32 -67.21 -34.62
N GLY A 70 -84.66 -67.97 -33.73
CA GLY A 70 -83.31 -67.66 -33.23
C GLY A 70 -83.26 -66.51 -32.22
N THR A 71 -84.41 -66.01 -31.78
CA THR A 71 -84.52 -64.93 -30.79
C THR A 71 -85.43 -65.35 -29.63
N THR A 72 -85.24 -64.69 -28.49
CA THR A 72 -86.11 -64.80 -27.32
C THR A 72 -87.27 -63.81 -27.37
N TRP A 73 -88.46 -64.32 -27.09
CA TRP A 73 -89.70 -63.56 -26.98
C TRP A 73 -90.33 -63.71 -25.60
N LYS A 74 -90.95 -62.64 -25.11
CA LYS A 74 -91.76 -62.63 -23.89
C LYS A 74 -93.22 -62.40 -24.28
N SER A 75 -94.14 -63.15 -23.70
CA SER A 75 -95.57 -62.90 -23.90
C SER A 75 -95.95 -61.57 -23.27
N VAL A 76 -96.82 -60.81 -23.93
CA VAL A 76 -97.38 -59.55 -23.42
C VAL A 76 -98.86 -59.75 -23.09
N GLY A 77 -99.61 -60.40 -23.99
CA GLY A 77 -100.98 -60.86 -23.80
C GLY A 77 -101.11 -62.38 -23.83
N GLU A 78 -102.28 -62.92 -23.47
CA GLU A 78 -102.56 -64.36 -23.57
C GLU A 78 -102.54 -64.79 -25.05
N SER A 79 -101.81 -65.86 -25.35
CA SER A 79 -101.53 -66.30 -26.71
C SER A 79 -101.75 -67.80 -26.88
N LEU A 80 -102.70 -68.19 -27.72
CA LEU A 80 -102.91 -69.56 -28.19
C LEU A 80 -102.78 -69.55 -29.72
N ASN A 81 -101.94 -70.40 -30.29
CA ASN A 81 -101.75 -70.55 -31.73
C ASN A 81 -101.37 -69.23 -32.47
N VAL A 82 -100.75 -68.27 -31.79
CA VAL A 82 -100.19 -67.05 -32.39
C VAL A 82 -98.67 -67.07 -32.23
N ALA A 83 -97.94 -67.12 -33.34
CA ALA A 83 -96.49 -67.20 -33.34
C ALA A 83 -95.82 -65.89 -32.87
N PRO A 84 -94.69 -65.95 -32.15
CA PRO A 84 -93.95 -64.76 -31.75
C PRO A 84 -93.48 -63.94 -32.96
N GLY A 85 -93.67 -62.62 -32.88
CA GLY A 85 -93.41 -61.69 -34.00
C GLY A 85 -94.57 -61.52 -34.98
N ALA A 86 -95.61 -62.36 -34.94
CA ALA A 86 -96.79 -62.19 -35.78
C ALA A 86 -97.74 -61.10 -35.25
N ASP A 87 -97.77 -60.88 -33.93
CA ASP A 87 -98.60 -59.86 -33.29
C ASP A 87 -97.86 -59.26 -32.07
N ALA A 88 -97.63 -57.94 -32.14
CA ALA A 88 -96.95 -57.17 -31.10
C ALA A 88 -97.78 -57.00 -29.81
N ALA A 89 -99.11 -57.18 -29.88
CA ALA A 89 -99.96 -57.20 -28.69
C ALA A 89 -99.82 -58.50 -27.89
N LYS A 90 -99.30 -59.56 -28.53
CA LYS A 90 -99.09 -60.88 -27.92
C LYS A 90 -97.66 -61.11 -27.50
N TRP A 91 -96.67 -60.57 -28.21
CA TRP A 91 -95.25 -60.88 -28.02
C TRP A 91 -94.36 -59.65 -28.13
N VAL A 92 -93.33 -59.58 -27.27
CA VAL A 92 -92.26 -58.57 -27.34
C VAL A 92 -90.89 -59.26 -27.39
N ARG A 93 -89.97 -58.68 -28.17
CA ARG A 93 -88.59 -59.17 -28.30
C ARG A 93 -87.76 -58.79 -27.07
N TRP A 94 -86.99 -59.73 -26.53
CA TRP A 94 -86.28 -59.57 -25.25
C TRP A 94 -84.74 -59.56 -25.34
N ALA A 95 -84.14 -60.09 -26.41
CA ALA A 95 -82.67 -60.20 -26.53
C ALA A 95 -82.12 -59.76 -27.91
N PHE A 96 -80.87 -59.29 -27.92
CA PHE A 96 -80.05 -58.99 -29.11
C PHE A 96 -79.40 -60.26 -29.68
N THR A 97 -79.14 -60.27 -30.98
CA THR A 97 -78.41 -61.34 -31.68
C THR A 97 -76.90 -61.13 -31.56
N ALA A 98 -76.11 -62.20 -31.73
CA ALA A 98 -74.64 -62.11 -31.72
C ALA A 98 -74.07 -61.15 -32.78
N ALA A 99 -74.76 -61.00 -33.92
CA ALA A 99 -74.36 -60.08 -34.98
C ALA A 99 -74.53 -58.61 -34.58
N GLU A 100 -75.60 -58.28 -33.86
CA GLU A 100 -75.87 -56.93 -33.36
C GLU A 100 -74.83 -56.49 -32.31
N LEU A 101 -74.32 -57.44 -31.50
CA LEU A 101 -73.25 -57.15 -30.53
C LEU A 101 -71.89 -56.88 -31.20
N ASN A 102 -71.53 -57.67 -32.21
CA ASN A 102 -70.25 -57.49 -32.94
C ASN A 102 -70.17 -56.16 -33.69
N ALA A 103 -71.28 -55.69 -34.27
CA ALA A 103 -71.32 -54.40 -34.95
C ALA A 103 -71.14 -53.22 -33.99
N ALA A 104 -71.53 -53.35 -32.73
CA ALA A 104 -71.43 -52.29 -31.74
C ALA A 104 -70.02 -52.13 -31.12
N LEU A 105 -69.21 -53.20 -31.07
CA LEU A 105 -67.90 -53.18 -30.42
C LEU A 105 -66.75 -52.68 -31.32
N GLY A 106 -66.77 -52.96 -32.63
CA GLY A 106 -65.80 -52.45 -33.62
C GLY A 106 -64.29 -52.61 -33.32
N ASP A 107 -63.45 -52.12 -34.24
CA ASP A 107 -61.97 -52.21 -34.19
C ASP A 107 -61.33 -51.07 -33.35
N ALA A 108 -61.73 -50.94 -32.09
CA ALA A 108 -61.22 -49.89 -31.20
C ALA A 108 -59.69 -49.93 -31.00
N VAL A 109 -59.07 -51.11 -31.12
CA VAL A 109 -57.62 -51.31 -30.99
C VAL A 109 -56.87 -50.75 -32.21
N THR A 110 -57.35 -51.04 -33.42
CA THR A 110 -56.74 -50.53 -34.66
C THR A 110 -56.80 -49.00 -34.73
N ALA A 111 -57.87 -48.39 -34.20
CA ALA A 111 -57.98 -46.94 -34.11
C ALA A 111 -57.01 -46.31 -33.09
N HIS A 112 -56.60 -47.05 -32.03
CA HIS A 112 -55.59 -46.59 -31.07
C HIS A 112 -54.17 -46.71 -31.65
N GLU A 113 -53.87 -47.84 -32.29
CA GLU A 113 -52.57 -48.12 -32.92
C GLU A 113 -52.25 -47.19 -34.09
N ALA A 114 -53.26 -46.71 -34.81
CA ALA A 114 -53.09 -45.79 -35.94
C ALA A 114 -52.78 -44.33 -35.53
N LYS A 115 -52.85 -43.98 -34.24
CA LYS A 115 -52.53 -42.61 -33.78
C LYS A 115 -51.02 -42.40 -33.73
N ALA A 116 -50.54 -41.32 -34.35
CA ALA A 116 -49.12 -40.97 -34.37
C ALA A 116 -48.51 -40.72 -32.97
N ASN A 117 -49.32 -40.27 -32.00
CA ASN A 117 -48.91 -40.17 -30.60
C ASN A 117 -50.11 -40.45 -29.68
N PRO A 118 -50.34 -41.72 -29.31
CA PRO A 118 -51.44 -42.09 -28.42
C PRO A 118 -51.23 -41.60 -26.98
N HIS A 119 -49.98 -41.32 -26.58
CA HIS A 119 -49.59 -40.96 -25.21
C HIS A 119 -48.64 -39.73 -25.16
N PRO A 120 -49.16 -38.52 -25.45
CA PRO A 120 -48.35 -37.30 -25.64
C PRO A 120 -47.66 -36.73 -24.39
N GLN A 121 -47.84 -37.36 -23.23
CA GLN A 121 -47.22 -36.98 -21.96
C GLN A 121 -45.86 -37.62 -21.70
N TYR A 122 -45.44 -38.57 -22.55
CA TYR A 122 -44.15 -39.24 -22.44
C TYR A 122 -43.21 -38.77 -23.55
N ALA A 123 -41.92 -38.65 -23.21
CA ALA A 123 -40.86 -38.41 -24.19
C ALA A 123 -40.84 -39.55 -25.21
N THR A 124 -40.68 -39.21 -26.48
CA THR A 124 -40.60 -40.20 -27.56
C THR A 124 -39.21 -40.81 -27.63
N ASP A 125 -39.08 -41.96 -28.30
CA ASP A 125 -37.77 -42.57 -28.57
C ASP A 125 -36.86 -41.63 -29.39
N ALA A 126 -37.44 -40.73 -30.19
CA ALA A 126 -36.71 -39.71 -30.92
C ALA A 126 -36.15 -38.61 -29.99
N ASP A 127 -36.92 -38.19 -28.98
CA ASP A 127 -36.45 -37.24 -27.97
C ASP A 127 -35.32 -37.84 -27.14
N LEU A 128 -35.43 -39.13 -26.79
CA LEU A 128 -34.38 -39.86 -26.09
C LEU A 128 -33.13 -40.02 -26.96
N ALA A 129 -33.29 -40.39 -28.24
CA ALA A 129 -32.17 -40.52 -29.16
C ALA A 129 -31.45 -39.18 -29.38
N ALA A 130 -32.18 -38.07 -29.49
CA ALA A 130 -31.60 -36.73 -29.60
C ALA A 130 -30.83 -36.34 -28.32
N HIS A 131 -31.38 -36.63 -27.15
CA HIS A 131 -30.71 -36.36 -25.87
C HIS A 131 -29.45 -37.22 -25.66
N VAL A 132 -29.44 -38.48 -26.12
CA VAL A 132 -28.27 -39.37 -26.05
C VAL A 132 -27.19 -38.99 -27.06
N ALA A 133 -27.58 -38.46 -28.22
CA ALA A 133 -26.64 -38.02 -29.25
C ALA A 133 -26.04 -36.64 -29.00
N ASP A 134 -26.61 -35.85 -28.10
CA ASP A 134 -26.03 -34.56 -27.68
C ASP A 134 -24.69 -34.81 -26.95
N ALA A 135 -23.65 -34.07 -27.34
CA ALA A 135 -22.34 -34.16 -26.73
C ALA A 135 -22.31 -33.56 -25.31
N ASN A 136 -23.24 -32.66 -24.99
CA ASN A 136 -23.39 -32.10 -23.66
C ASN A 136 -24.86 -31.75 -23.35
N PRO A 137 -25.71 -32.77 -23.10
CA PRO A 137 -27.13 -32.54 -22.80
C PRO A 137 -27.36 -31.84 -21.45
N HIS A 138 -26.33 -31.79 -20.59
CA HIS A 138 -26.41 -31.15 -19.28
C HIS A 138 -25.20 -30.23 -19.00
N PRO A 139 -25.11 -29.08 -19.68
CA PRO A 139 -23.94 -28.18 -19.65
C PRO A 139 -23.69 -27.49 -18.31
N GLN A 140 -24.63 -27.61 -17.39
CA GLN A 140 -24.54 -27.10 -16.02
C GLN A 140 -23.78 -28.02 -15.06
N TYR A 141 -23.49 -29.27 -15.46
CA TYR A 141 -22.76 -30.22 -14.64
C TYR A 141 -21.35 -30.43 -15.20
N ALA A 142 -20.36 -30.56 -14.32
CA ALA A 142 -19.00 -30.92 -14.71
C ALA A 142 -18.98 -32.36 -15.24
N THR A 143 -18.26 -32.57 -16.34
CA THR A 143 -18.07 -33.91 -16.92
C THR A 143 -16.97 -34.67 -16.18
N ASP A 144 -16.89 -35.99 -16.40
CA ASP A 144 -15.78 -36.80 -15.88
C ASP A 144 -14.43 -36.34 -16.42
N ALA A 145 -14.40 -35.77 -17.64
CA ALA A 145 -13.21 -35.17 -18.21
C ALA A 145 -12.81 -33.87 -17.48
N ASP A 146 -13.79 -33.03 -17.12
CA ASP A 146 -13.55 -31.83 -16.32
C ASP A 146 -13.03 -32.19 -14.92
N MET A 147 -13.59 -33.24 -14.31
CA MET A 147 -13.15 -33.73 -13.00
C MET A 147 -11.76 -34.37 -13.06
N ALA A 148 -11.47 -35.18 -14.09
CA ALA A 148 -10.15 -35.77 -14.30
C ALA A 148 -9.08 -34.70 -14.57
N ALA A 149 -9.41 -33.65 -15.33
CA ALA A 149 -8.53 -32.51 -15.55
C ALA A 149 -8.30 -31.72 -14.24
N HIS A 150 -9.32 -31.55 -13.41
CA HIS A 150 -9.22 -30.92 -12.10
C HIS A 150 -8.34 -31.72 -11.13
N VAL A 151 -8.46 -33.06 -11.10
CA VAL A 151 -7.64 -33.93 -10.24
C VAL A 151 -6.19 -34.02 -10.72
N ALA A 152 -5.97 -33.98 -12.04
CA ALA A 152 -4.62 -34.04 -12.63
C ALA A 152 -3.88 -32.69 -12.58
N ALA A 153 -4.58 -31.59 -12.33
CA ALA A 153 -3.95 -30.29 -12.17
C ALA A 153 -3.08 -30.27 -10.91
N ALA A 154 -1.84 -29.81 -11.04
CA ALA A 154 -0.91 -29.66 -9.91
C ALA A 154 -1.41 -28.63 -8.88
N ASP A 155 -2.21 -27.66 -9.33
CA ASP A 155 -2.88 -26.68 -8.50
C ASP A 155 -4.23 -26.29 -9.15
N PRO A 156 -5.31 -27.06 -8.93
CA PRO A 156 -6.63 -26.78 -9.51
C PRO A 156 -7.27 -25.51 -8.93
N HIS A 157 -6.67 -24.92 -7.90
CA HIS A 157 -7.21 -23.81 -7.14
C HIS A 157 -6.18 -22.69 -6.94
N ALA A 158 -5.38 -22.39 -7.97
CA ALA A 158 -4.30 -21.40 -7.96
C ALA A 158 -4.69 -19.96 -7.58
N GLN A 159 -5.99 -19.68 -7.46
CA GLN A 159 -6.54 -18.41 -6.97
C GLN A 159 -6.53 -18.28 -5.44
N TYR A 160 -6.43 -19.39 -4.71
CA TYR A 160 -6.33 -19.37 -3.25
C TYR A 160 -4.88 -19.53 -2.83
N ILE A 161 -4.31 -18.46 -2.30
CA ILE A 161 -2.89 -18.38 -1.93
C ILE A 161 -2.54 -19.27 -0.70
N MET A 162 -3.52 -19.84 0.02
CA MET A 162 -3.25 -20.56 1.28
C MET A 162 -4.19 -21.74 1.55
N ALA A 163 -3.62 -22.93 1.76
CA ALA A 163 -4.21 -23.93 2.62
C ALA A 163 -3.88 -23.61 4.10
N ALA A 164 -4.75 -24.02 5.03
CA ALA A 164 -4.53 -23.78 6.45
C ALA A 164 -3.30 -24.58 6.95
N GLY A 165 -2.21 -23.88 7.27
CA GLY A 165 -0.99 -24.47 7.84
C GLY A 165 0.29 -24.24 7.04
N ASP A 166 0.22 -23.65 5.84
CA ASP A 166 1.42 -23.38 5.04
C ASP A 166 2.18 -22.17 5.58
N ALA A 167 3.44 -22.39 5.99
CA ALA A 167 4.39 -21.31 6.22
C ALA A 167 4.73 -20.66 4.87
N MET A 168 4.79 -19.32 4.83
CA MET A 168 5.23 -18.52 3.68
C MET A 168 6.66 -18.88 3.26
N THR A 169 6.81 -19.95 2.49
CA THR A 169 8.09 -20.52 2.06
C THR A 169 8.35 -20.28 0.58
N GLY A 170 7.33 -19.87 -0.19
CA GLY A 170 7.46 -19.39 -1.57
C GLY A 170 7.46 -17.85 -1.68
N PRO A 171 8.03 -17.27 -2.74
CA PRO A 171 8.09 -15.82 -2.92
C PRO A 171 6.70 -15.24 -3.19
N LEU A 172 6.10 -14.63 -2.18
CA LEU A 172 4.91 -13.80 -2.34
C LEU A 172 5.31 -12.53 -3.11
N THR A 173 4.92 -12.44 -4.37
CA THR A 173 5.19 -11.25 -5.20
C THR A 173 4.18 -10.16 -4.85
N LEU A 174 4.48 -9.39 -3.82
CA LEU A 174 3.72 -8.19 -3.48
C LEU A 174 4.15 -7.05 -4.41
N VAL A 175 3.19 -6.40 -5.06
CA VAL A 175 3.45 -5.16 -5.79
C VAL A 175 3.84 -4.10 -4.77
N ASP A 176 4.97 -3.43 -5.02
CA ASP A 176 5.40 -2.31 -4.20
C ASP A 176 4.31 -1.24 -4.18
N ALA A 177 3.67 -1.08 -3.02
CA ALA A 177 2.81 0.05 -2.77
C ALA A 177 3.62 1.35 -2.90
N GLY A 178 3.00 2.38 -3.48
CA GLY A 178 3.62 3.69 -3.63
C GLY A 178 4.15 4.21 -2.29
N GLN A 179 5.15 5.10 -2.33
CA GLN A 179 5.64 5.77 -1.13
C GLN A 179 4.45 6.46 -0.43
N PHE A 180 4.29 6.25 0.88
CA PHE A 180 3.18 6.77 1.70
C PHE A 180 1.78 6.17 1.44
N ASP A 181 1.67 4.98 0.82
CA ASP A 181 0.40 4.24 0.79
C ASP A 181 -0.04 3.90 2.23
N ASN A 182 -1.20 4.42 2.64
CA ASN A 182 -1.79 4.21 3.96
C ASN A 182 -2.99 3.25 3.94
N SER A 183 -3.21 2.56 2.82
CA SER A 183 -4.27 1.56 2.71
C SER A 183 -3.96 0.33 3.56
N ALA A 184 -4.99 -0.43 3.92
CA ALA A 184 -4.86 -1.65 4.71
C ALA A 184 -4.29 -2.85 3.91
N LYS A 185 -3.48 -2.60 2.88
CA LYS A 185 -2.85 -3.62 2.03
C LYS A 185 -1.61 -4.21 2.71
N ALA A 186 -1.26 -5.44 2.36
CA ALA A 186 0.00 -6.04 2.79
C ALA A 186 1.19 -5.29 2.17
N ALA A 187 2.20 -4.97 2.98
CA ALA A 187 3.42 -4.28 2.53
C ALA A 187 4.48 -5.28 2.05
N SER A 188 5.15 -4.97 0.94
CA SER A 188 6.34 -5.71 0.50
C SER A 188 7.52 -5.48 1.45
N THR A 189 8.49 -6.40 1.48
CA THR A 189 9.74 -6.23 2.25
C THR A 189 10.52 -5.00 1.81
N ALA A 190 10.51 -4.67 0.50
CA ALA A 190 11.11 -3.46 -0.03
C ALA A 190 10.40 -2.18 0.46
N HIS A 191 9.08 -2.20 0.60
CA HIS A 191 8.32 -1.09 1.21
C HIS A 191 8.67 -0.94 2.70
N VAL A 192 8.71 -2.04 3.46
CA VAL A 192 9.06 -2.03 4.90
C VAL A 192 10.50 -1.55 5.13
N GLN A 193 11.47 -2.02 4.32
CA GLN A 193 12.87 -1.59 4.43
C GLN A 193 13.00 -0.07 4.28
N ARG A 194 12.28 0.53 3.33
CA ARG A 194 12.22 1.99 3.12
C ARG A 194 11.52 2.71 4.28
N ALA A 195 10.43 2.17 4.79
CA ALA A 195 9.66 2.80 5.89
C ALA A 195 10.42 2.83 7.23
N LEU A 196 11.32 1.87 7.47
CA LEU A 196 12.15 1.81 8.69
C LEU A 196 13.36 2.77 8.68
N GLY A 197 13.43 3.70 7.74
CA GLY A 197 14.50 4.70 7.66
C GLY A 197 15.77 4.21 6.95
N ASN A 198 15.76 3.03 6.31
CA ASN A 198 16.83 2.66 5.38
C ASN A 198 16.60 3.31 4.02
N TYR A 199 17.71 3.62 3.32
CA TYR A 199 17.64 4.11 1.95
C TYR A 199 17.31 2.98 0.97
N SER A 200 16.55 3.30 -0.09
CA SER A 200 16.26 2.35 -1.19
C SER A 200 17.50 2.00 -2.04
N GLY A 201 18.58 2.75 -1.86
CA GLY A 201 19.87 2.59 -2.52
C GLY A 201 20.72 3.85 -2.41
N ALA A 202 21.92 3.80 -3.00
CA ALA A 202 22.81 4.94 -3.14
C ALA A 202 23.05 5.25 -4.63
N ARG A 203 23.09 6.54 -4.98
CA ARG A 203 23.45 7.03 -6.32
C ARG A 203 24.62 8.00 -6.18
N ASP A 204 25.70 7.76 -6.91
CA ASP A 204 26.82 8.71 -6.97
C ASP A 204 26.73 9.59 -8.23
N ILE A 205 26.91 10.89 -8.04
CA ILE A 205 26.97 11.89 -9.12
C ILE A 205 28.42 12.30 -9.26
N ALA A 206 29.11 11.61 -10.16
CA ALA A 206 30.55 11.71 -10.41
C ALA A 206 30.91 12.57 -11.65
N ILE A 207 29.94 13.30 -12.23
CA ILE A 207 30.13 14.12 -13.43
C ILE A 207 29.87 15.59 -13.09
N THR A 208 30.77 16.47 -13.52
CA THR A 208 30.60 17.93 -13.41
C THR A 208 29.53 18.43 -14.39
N GLY A 209 28.63 19.30 -13.92
CA GLY A 209 27.58 19.90 -14.74
C GLY A 209 26.18 19.80 -14.12
N GLY A 210 25.16 20.06 -14.94
CA GLY A 210 23.75 19.98 -14.53
C GLY A 210 23.26 18.53 -14.50
N THR A 211 22.73 18.09 -13.35
CA THR A 211 22.07 16.79 -13.20
C THR A 211 20.67 17.00 -12.65
N ASN A 212 19.66 16.41 -13.30
CA ASN A 212 18.30 16.46 -12.81
C ASN A 212 18.03 15.29 -11.85
N LEU A 213 17.46 15.61 -10.69
CA LEU A 213 16.90 14.65 -9.76
C LEU A 213 15.43 14.39 -10.12
N THR A 214 14.99 13.15 -9.89
CA THR A 214 13.66 12.67 -10.28
C THR A 214 12.93 12.08 -9.07
N ALA A 215 11.65 11.77 -9.22
CA ALA A 215 10.88 11.06 -8.20
C ALA A 215 11.52 9.70 -7.83
N ALA A 216 12.25 9.07 -8.74
CA ALA A 216 12.95 7.80 -8.48
C ALA A 216 14.18 7.95 -7.57
N ASP A 217 14.69 9.18 -7.38
CA ASP A 217 15.78 9.47 -6.46
C ASP A 217 15.30 9.70 -5.02
N MET A 218 13.98 9.78 -4.79
CA MET A 218 13.42 9.90 -3.45
C MET A 218 13.72 8.64 -2.62
N GLY A 219 14.03 8.85 -1.34
CA GLY A 219 14.39 7.80 -0.40
C GLY A 219 15.77 7.19 -0.66
N ARG A 220 16.62 7.82 -1.47
CA ARG A 220 18.02 7.39 -1.70
C ARG A 220 19.02 8.29 -0.98
N TYR A 221 20.21 7.74 -0.78
CA TYR A 221 21.40 8.52 -0.50
C TYR A 221 22.06 8.94 -1.82
N ILE A 222 22.26 10.24 -2.02
CA ILE A 222 22.86 10.80 -3.23
C ILE A 222 24.23 11.37 -2.85
N SER A 223 25.28 10.68 -3.27
CA SER A 223 26.66 11.15 -3.16
C SER A 223 26.95 12.12 -4.32
N VAL A 224 27.63 13.22 -4.03
CA VAL A 224 28.16 14.12 -5.05
C VAL A 224 29.67 14.18 -4.91
N SER A 225 30.35 13.43 -5.78
CA SER A 225 31.81 13.27 -5.76
C SER A 225 32.53 14.22 -6.71
N ALA A 226 31.85 14.71 -7.76
CA ALA A 226 32.39 15.73 -8.67
C ALA A 226 32.24 17.16 -8.13
N ALA A 227 33.20 18.03 -8.44
CA ALA A 227 33.12 19.46 -8.14
C ALA A 227 32.24 20.20 -9.17
N GLY A 228 31.57 21.28 -8.72
CA GLY A 228 30.83 22.18 -9.60
C GLY A 228 29.53 21.58 -10.15
N VAL A 229 28.90 20.66 -9.41
CA VAL A 229 27.66 20.01 -9.81
C VAL A 229 26.45 20.89 -9.46
N ASN A 230 25.56 21.09 -10.44
CA ASN A 230 24.26 21.71 -10.23
C ASN A 230 23.18 20.63 -10.25
N LEU A 231 22.53 20.40 -9.11
CA LEU A 231 21.43 19.46 -8.95
C LEU A 231 20.10 20.18 -9.11
N THR A 232 19.37 19.86 -10.17
CA THR A 232 18.01 20.37 -10.33
C THR A 232 17.05 19.48 -9.54
N LEU A 233 16.36 20.05 -8.55
CA LEU A 233 15.31 19.38 -7.79
C LEU A 233 14.13 19.02 -8.72
N PRO A 234 13.43 17.90 -8.49
CA PRO A 234 12.24 17.59 -9.28
C PRO A 234 11.13 18.63 -9.03
N ALA A 235 10.18 18.73 -9.97
CA ALA A 235 8.99 19.54 -9.77
C ALA A 235 8.14 18.92 -8.65
N GLY A 236 7.78 19.72 -7.65
CA GLY A 236 7.11 19.24 -6.44
C GLY A 236 5.71 18.67 -6.67
N ASN A 237 5.04 19.08 -7.76
CA ASN A 237 3.72 18.56 -8.14
C ASN A 237 3.71 17.05 -8.47
N ALA A 238 4.85 16.47 -8.79
CA ALA A 238 5.02 15.04 -9.06
C ALA A 238 5.50 14.25 -7.83
N ILE A 239 5.67 14.91 -6.67
CA ILE A 239 6.28 14.35 -5.47
C ILE A 239 5.26 14.40 -4.32
N ALA A 240 5.11 13.27 -3.61
CA ALA A 240 4.28 13.23 -2.42
C ALA A 240 4.87 14.10 -1.30
N ALA A 241 4.02 14.84 -0.58
CA ALA A 241 4.45 15.62 0.57
C ALA A 241 5.09 14.71 1.62
N GLY A 242 6.22 15.14 2.17
CA GLY A 242 7.04 14.36 3.09
C GLY A 242 8.12 13.49 2.42
N ALA A 243 8.16 13.40 1.09
CA ALA A 243 9.24 12.69 0.41
C ALA A 243 10.59 13.37 0.65
N THR A 244 11.60 12.58 1.00
CA THR A 244 12.95 13.03 1.32
C THR A 244 13.98 12.31 0.48
N PHE A 245 15.12 12.94 0.27
CA PHE A 245 16.37 12.27 -0.08
C PHE A 245 17.50 12.94 0.68
N VAL A 246 18.62 12.23 0.79
CA VAL A 246 19.80 12.72 1.52
C VAL A 246 20.88 13.03 0.49
N LEU A 247 21.35 14.27 0.52
CA LEU A 247 22.50 14.71 -0.25
C LEU A 247 23.74 14.61 0.62
N GLY A 248 24.76 13.91 0.15
CA GLY A 248 26.08 13.82 0.75
C GLY A 248 27.15 14.41 -0.18
N PRO A 249 27.26 15.74 -0.28
CA PRO A 249 28.30 16.36 -1.09
C PRO A 249 29.68 16.13 -0.47
N SER A 250 30.56 15.45 -1.20
CA SER A 250 32.01 15.39 -0.88
C SER A 250 32.76 16.61 -1.41
N GLN A 251 32.11 17.38 -2.30
CA GLN A 251 32.55 18.63 -2.90
C GLN A 251 31.34 19.58 -2.97
N ARG A 252 31.58 20.89 -3.03
CA ARG A 252 30.50 21.89 -3.18
C ARG A 252 29.60 21.54 -4.36
N CYS A 253 28.29 21.44 -4.09
CA CYS A 253 27.25 21.36 -5.12
C CYS A 253 26.24 22.49 -4.95
N VAL A 254 25.42 22.73 -5.96
CA VAL A 254 24.33 23.71 -5.89
C VAL A 254 23.04 22.99 -6.20
N ILE A 255 22.08 23.05 -5.29
CA ILE A 255 20.71 22.65 -5.59
C ILE A 255 19.97 23.83 -6.22
N THR A 256 19.18 23.55 -7.25
CA THR A 256 18.38 24.53 -7.95
C THR A 256 16.96 23.99 -8.10
N ARG A 257 15.95 24.83 -7.92
CA ARG A 257 14.56 24.43 -8.11
C ARG A 257 14.29 24.05 -9.58
N SER A 258 13.31 23.17 -9.81
CA SER A 258 12.65 23.09 -11.11
C SER A 258 11.40 23.98 -11.10
N GLY A 259 11.19 24.71 -12.19
CA GLY A 259 9.99 25.55 -12.35
C GLY A 259 9.83 26.65 -11.29
N ALA A 260 8.63 26.73 -10.71
CA ALA A 260 8.22 27.82 -9.83
C ALA A 260 8.39 27.53 -8.32
N ASP A 261 8.75 26.30 -7.93
CA ASP A 261 8.81 25.88 -6.52
C ASP A 261 9.94 26.58 -5.74
N GLY A 262 9.71 27.01 -4.50
CA GLY A 262 10.77 27.63 -3.69
C GLY A 262 11.70 26.61 -3.02
N ILE A 263 12.90 27.05 -2.61
CA ILE A 263 13.77 26.32 -1.67
C ILE A 263 13.86 27.13 -0.38
N MET A 264 13.34 26.60 0.73
CA MET A 264 13.50 27.16 2.06
C MET A 264 14.88 26.74 2.62
N THR A 265 15.71 27.75 2.85
CA THR A 265 17.01 27.61 3.52
C THR A 265 16.82 27.29 5.01
N PRO A 266 17.84 26.73 5.69
CA PRO A 266 17.80 26.53 7.15
C PRO A 266 17.56 27.84 7.94
N ALA A 267 17.94 28.99 7.38
CA ALA A 267 17.71 30.31 7.96
C ALA A 267 16.29 30.85 7.72
N GLY A 268 15.39 30.07 7.12
CA GLY A 268 13.99 30.44 6.86
C GLY A 268 13.75 31.31 5.61
N SER A 269 14.81 31.69 4.88
CA SER A 269 14.69 32.44 3.62
C SER A 269 14.30 31.52 2.46
N VAL A 270 13.50 32.02 1.52
CA VAL A 270 13.12 31.29 0.29
C VAL A 270 13.99 31.73 -0.88
N VAL A 271 14.69 30.79 -1.50
CA VAL A 271 15.64 31.01 -2.60
C VAL A 271 15.31 30.13 -3.81
N THR A 272 15.87 30.47 -4.97
CA THR A 272 15.75 29.66 -6.21
C THR A 272 16.87 28.64 -6.36
N SER A 273 17.99 28.86 -5.68
CA SER A 273 19.15 27.98 -5.67
C SER A 273 19.92 28.14 -4.37
N MET A 274 20.57 27.09 -3.90
CA MET A 274 21.40 27.10 -2.69
C MET A 274 22.64 26.23 -2.88
N ALA A 275 23.80 26.72 -2.45
CA ALA A 275 25.02 25.92 -2.43
C ALA A 275 25.05 25.06 -1.17
N LEU A 276 25.34 23.77 -1.33
CA LEU A 276 25.52 22.83 -0.24
C LEU A 276 27.00 22.45 -0.13
N PHE A 277 27.49 22.48 1.10
CA PHE A 277 28.86 22.11 1.47
C PHE A 277 28.88 20.95 2.48
N SER A 278 27.74 20.71 3.13
CA SER A 278 27.54 19.69 4.14
C SER A 278 26.44 18.73 3.70
N PRO A 279 26.41 17.51 4.26
CA PRO A 279 25.26 16.64 4.10
C PRO A 279 23.97 17.35 4.48
N ALA A 280 22.94 17.18 3.67
CA ALA A 280 21.66 17.82 3.87
C ALA A 280 20.52 16.86 3.56
N ILE A 281 19.45 16.96 4.33
CA ILE A 281 18.17 16.31 4.04
C ILE A 281 17.32 17.34 3.32
N VAL A 282 16.84 16.96 2.13
CA VAL A 282 15.96 17.80 1.32
C VAL A 282 14.59 17.14 1.29
N THR A 283 13.59 17.86 1.80
CA THR A 283 12.23 17.36 2.00
C THR A 283 11.25 18.19 1.21
N TRP A 284 10.39 17.54 0.43
CA TRP A 284 9.23 18.23 -0.16
C TRP A 284 8.12 18.37 0.88
N ARG A 285 7.65 19.58 1.20
CA ARG A 285 6.55 19.77 2.17
C ARG A 285 5.14 19.78 1.56
N GLY A 286 5.04 19.72 0.23
CA GLY A 286 3.78 19.88 -0.50
C GLY A 286 3.60 21.25 -1.15
N ASP A 287 4.36 22.24 -0.68
CA ASP A 287 4.35 23.64 -1.16
C ASP A 287 5.76 24.16 -1.50
N ILE A 288 6.76 23.71 -0.74
CA ILE A 288 8.15 24.18 -0.85
C ILE A 288 9.15 23.07 -0.54
N TRP A 289 10.35 23.17 -1.14
CA TRP A 289 11.49 22.34 -0.76
C TRP A 289 12.09 22.87 0.54
N HIS A 290 12.09 22.06 1.59
CA HIS A 290 12.70 22.41 2.86
C HIS A 290 14.06 21.72 2.98
N VAL A 291 15.10 22.48 3.32
CA VAL A 291 16.45 21.94 3.49
C VAL A 291 16.84 21.98 4.95
N LEU A 292 17.24 20.81 5.47
CA LEU A 292 17.88 20.66 6.77
C LEU A 292 19.34 20.30 6.53
N GLU A 293 20.26 21.21 6.79
CA GLU A 293 21.68 20.89 6.82
C GLU A 293 21.99 20.06 8.07
N LEU A 294 22.74 18.98 7.90
CA LEU A 294 23.21 18.15 9.00
C LEU A 294 24.53 18.74 9.51
N PRO A 295 24.64 19.00 10.82
CA PRO A 295 25.87 19.46 11.45
C PRO A 295 27.05 18.57 11.05
N MET A 296 27.99 19.10 10.28
CA MET A 296 29.30 18.47 10.14
C MET A 296 30.12 18.96 11.32
N GLY A 297 30.21 18.16 12.40
CA GLY A 297 30.89 18.48 13.65
C GLY A 297 31.96 19.57 13.52
N GLY A 298 31.54 20.83 13.77
CA GLY A 298 32.31 21.99 13.38
C GLY A 298 31.53 23.23 12.95
N ASP A 299 30.23 23.34 13.26
CA ASP A 299 29.34 24.52 13.03
C ASP A 299 29.74 25.74 13.88
N ALA A 300 31.00 26.12 13.78
CA ALA A 300 31.42 27.48 14.00
C ALA A 300 31.08 28.25 12.72
N ASP A 301 30.39 29.38 12.85
CA ASP A 301 30.00 30.21 11.71
C ASP A 301 31.25 30.62 10.89
N ALA A 302 31.08 30.72 9.57
CA ALA A 302 32.17 31.17 8.70
C ALA A 302 32.66 32.55 9.17
N GLY A 303 33.97 32.71 9.35
CA GLY A 303 34.57 33.90 9.96
C GLY A 303 35.06 33.69 11.39
N GLU A 304 34.65 32.63 12.09
CA GLU A 304 35.16 32.34 13.43
C GLU A 304 36.66 32.00 13.41
N VAL A 305 37.43 32.69 14.27
CA VAL A 305 38.86 32.48 14.44
C VAL A 305 39.10 31.66 15.71
N PHE A 306 39.82 30.56 15.57
CA PHE A 306 40.15 29.67 16.67
C PHE A 306 41.60 29.19 16.61
N TYR A 307 42.09 28.63 17.72
CA TYR A 307 43.44 28.07 17.82
C TYR A 307 43.40 26.55 17.90
N THR A 308 44.35 25.89 17.24
CA THR A 308 44.51 24.44 17.30
C THR A 308 45.96 24.06 17.58
N ALA A 309 46.15 22.96 18.33
CA ALA A 309 47.45 22.35 18.55
C ALA A 309 47.92 21.47 17.37
N ARG A 310 47.09 21.32 16.33
CA ARG A 310 47.43 20.54 15.12
C ARG A 310 48.41 21.33 14.23
N ALA A 311 49.26 20.61 13.50
CA ALA A 311 50.16 21.20 12.48
C ALA A 311 49.42 21.53 11.16
N THR A 312 48.28 20.88 10.91
CA THR A 312 47.43 21.09 9.74
C THR A 312 46.03 21.58 10.16
N PRO A 313 45.44 22.54 9.42
CA PRO A 313 44.14 23.07 9.76
C PRO A 313 43.08 21.96 9.68
N PRO A 314 42.18 21.85 10.68
CA PRO A 314 41.03 20.94 10.61
C PRO A 314 40.20 21.16 9.36
N ALA A 315 39.48 20.13 8.91
CA ALA A 315 38.50 20.24 7.84
C ALA A 315 37.48 21.37 8.12
N GLY A 316 37.08 22.09 7.07
CA GLY A 316 36.23 23.28 7.20
C GLY A 316 36.93 24.52 7.78
N SER A 317 38.27 24.52 7.86
CA SER A 317 39.05 25.70 8.26
C SER A 317 40.31 25.88 7.41
N ILE A 318 40.76 27.13 7.30
CA ILE A 318 42.04 27.50 6.66
C ILE A 318 42.91 28.27 7.66
N LYS A 319 44.21 28.37 7.37
CA LYS A 319 45.15 29.10 8.23
C LYS A 319 44.82 30.59 8.19
N ALA A 320 44.78 31.24 9.36
CA ALA A 320 44.70 32.70 9.45
C ALA A 320 46.10 33.31 9.30
N ASN A 321 46.64 33.25 8.08
CA ASN A 321 48.03 33.60 7.75
C ASN A 321 48.19 34.82 6.82
N GLY A 322 47.12 35.56 6.53
CA GLY A 322 47.16 36.69 5.60
C GLY A 322 47.04 36.34 4.11
N ALA A 323 46.91 35.05 3.76
CA ALA A 323 46.88 34.63 2.36
C ALA A 323 45.66 35.18 1.60
N ALA A 324 45.85 35.46 0.31
CA ALA A 324 44.75 35.71 -0.61
C ALA A 324 44.11 34.37 -1.02
N VAL A 325 42.80 34.24 -0.86
CA VAL A 325 42.03 33.02 -1.13
C VAL A 325 40.85 33.32 -2.07
N SER A 326 40.41 32.30 -2.81
CA SER A 326 39.37 32.43 -3.84
C SER A 326 37.99 32.77 -3.25
N ARG A 327 37.33 33.81 -3.79
CA ARG A 327 35.94 34.21 -3.43
C ARG A 327 34.92 33.13 -3.79
N THR A 328 35.18 32.36 -4.86
CA THR A 328 34.26 31.30 -5.32
C THR A 328 34.41 30.02 -4.50
N THR A 329 35.64 29.67 -4.14
CA THR A 329 35.93 28.50 -3.31
C THR A 329 35.46 28.73 -1.87
N TYR A 330 35.74 29.91 -1.31
CA TYR A 330 35.46 30.28 0.08
C TYR A 330 34.33 31.30 0.18
N SER A 331 33.22 31.04 -0.51
CA SER A 331 32.12 32.00 -0.67
C SER A 331 31.42 32.38 0.65
N ARG A 332 31.23 31.45 1.59
CA ARG A 332 30.62 31.75 2.90
C ARG A 332 31.54 32.66 3.72
N LEU A 333 32.83 32.34 3.76
CA LEU A 333 33.82 33.20 4.41
C LEU A 333 33.88 34.59 3.78
N TYR A 334 33.87 34.69 2.44
CA TYR A 334 33.86 35.99 1.77
C TYR A 334 32.61 36.81 2.11
N THR A 335 31.43 36.17 2.17
CA THR A 335 30.20 36.84 2.61
C THR A 335 30.32 37.32 4.06
N ALA A 336 30.98 36.57 4.94
CA ALA A 336 31.11 36.90 6.35
C ALA A 336 32.11 38.04 6.62
N ILE A 337 33.30 38.02 6.01
CA ILE A 337 34.38 38.97 6.34
C ILE A 337 34.69 39.99 5.23
N GLY A 338 34.16 39.78 4.03
CA GLY A 338 34.39 40.62 2.86
C GLY A 338 35.89 40.77 2.56
N THR A 339 36.31 42.02 2.40
CA THR A 339 37.71 42.42 2.15
C THR A 339 38.35 43.09 3.36
N THR A 340 37.80 42.90 4.57
CA THR A 340 38.26 43.56 5.81
C THR A 340 39.76 43.38 6.04
N PHE A 341 40.30 42.20 5.72
CA PHE A 341 41.71 41.87 5.91
C PHE A 341 42.56 42.03 4.64
N GLY A 342 41.99 42.63 3.59
CA GLY A 342 42.65 42.88 2.31
C GLY A 342 41.77 42.48 1.11
N VAL A 343 41.94 43.23 0.02
CA VAL A 343 41.13 43.09 -1.21
C VAL A 343 41.54 41.91 -2.10
N GLY A 344 42.59 41.17 -1.74
CA GLY A 344 43.21 40.16 -2.60
C GLY A 344 43.77 40.79 -3.88
N ASP A 345 43.43 40.20 -5.01
CA ASP A 345 43.70 40.71 -6.37
C ASP A 345 42.70 41.78 -6.84
N GLY A 346 41.72 42.16 -5.99
CA GLY A 346 40.67 43.12 -6.33
C GLY A 346 39.50 42.56 -7.16
N ALA A 347 39.55 41.30 -7.61
CA ALA A 347 38.53 40.71 -8.48
C ALA A 347 38.05 39.33 -7.99
N THR A 348 38.96 38.35 -7.90
CA THR A 348 38.62 36.93 -7.68
C THR A 348 39.04 36.41 -6.32
N THR A 349 39.88 37.14 -5.58
CA THR A 349 40.37 36.74 -4.26
C THR A 349 40.06 37.78 -3.18
N PHE A 350 40.23 37.38 -1.91
CA PHE A 350 40.19 38.23 -0.73
C PHE A 350 41.19 37.70 0.31
N ASN A 351 41.65 38.53 1.24
CA ASN A 351 42.62 38.10 2.26
C ASN A 351 41.93 37.59 3.52
N VAL A 352 42.52 36.57 4.14
CA VAL A 352 42.18 36.15 5.51
C VAL A 352 43.01 36.95 6.54
N PRO A 353 42.61 36.98 7.83
CA PRO A 353 43.44 37.60 8.87
C PRO A 353 44.85 37.01 8.93
N ASN A 354 45.83 37.79 9.36
CA ASN A 354 47.18 37.30 9.66
C ASN A 354 47.42 37.29 11.18
N ALA A 355 46.94 36.27 11.87
CA ALA A 355 47.04 36.19 13.34
C ALA A 355 48.39 35.63 13.84
N ARG A 356 49.34 35.37 12.94
CA ARG A 356 50.62 34.74 13.29
C ARG A 356 51.49 35.70 14.10
N GLY A 357 51.89 35.27 15.30
CA GLY A 357 52.76 36.06 16.18
C GLY A 357 52.06 37.23 16.88
N LEU A 358 50.73 37.36 16.74
CA LEU A 358 49.94 38.39 17.38
C LEU A 358 49.13 37.82 18.55
N VAL A 359 48.88 38.67 19.54
CA VAL A 359 47.90 38.41 20.59
C VAL A 359 46.59 39.09 20.16
N LEU A 360 45.51 38.32 20.08
CA LEU A 360 44.19 38.86 19.77
C LEU A 360 43.59 39.54 21.00
N ARG A 361 42.84 40.61 20.74
CA ARG A 361 42.11 41.38 21.75
C ARG A 361 40.67 41.58 21.30
N GLY A 362 39.77 41.86 22.25
CA GLY A 362 38.40 42.26 21.92
C GLY A 362 38.38 43.58 21.16
N PHE A 363 37.53 43.66 20.13
CA PHE A 363 37.18 44.91 19.47
C PHE A 363 36.28 45.75 20.39
N ASP A 364 36.52 47.06 20.48
CA ASP A 364 35.80 47.94 21.42
C ASP A 364 34.32 48.07 21.08
N ASP A 365 33.98 48.06 19.78
CA ASP A 365 32.60 48.09 19.26
C ASP A 365 31.66 49.10 19.95
N GLY A 366 32.19 50.28 20.27
CA GLY A 366 31.43 51.36 20.89
C GLY A 366 31.40 51.37 22.42
N ARG A 367 32.17 50.50 23.09
CA ARG A 367 32.32 50.52 24.56
C ARG A 367 33.03 51.77 25.09
N GLY A 368 33.85 52.43 24.27
CA GLY A 368 34.46 53.72 24.58
C GLY A 368 35.84 53.66 25.23
N ILE A 369 36.46 52.47 25.33
CA ILE A 369 37.80 52.30 25.93
C ILE A 369 38.88 52.44 24.86
N ASP A 370 38.65 51.91 23.66
CA ASP A 370 39.60 51.92 22.55
C ASP A 370 38.96 52.41 21.25
N THR A 371 38.44 53.65 21.29
CA THR A 371 37.65 54.27 20.21
C THR A 371 38.43 54.55 18.93
N GLY A 372 39.76 54.57 18.99
CA GLY A 372 40.64 54.80 17.84
C GLY A 372 40.92 53.56 17.00
N ARG A 373 40.40 52.39 17.38
CA ARG A 373 40.66 51.12 16.69
C ARG A 373 39.46 50.68 15.86
N VAL A 374 39.76 50.06 14.72
CA VAL A 374 38.79 49.50 13.79
C VAL A 374 38.98 47.99 13.71
N LEU A 375 37.90 47.25 13.52
CA LEU A 375 37.95 45.80 13.36
C LEU A 375 38.98 45.39 12.29
N GLY A 376 39.84 44.43 12.63
CA GLY A 376 40.88 43.91 11.74
C GLY A 376 42.16 44.74 11.66
N THR A 377 42.27 45.86 12.38
CA THR A 377 43.52 46.64 12.44
C THR A 377 44.53 46.01 13.38
N GLU A 378 45.80 45.99 12.97
CA GLU A 378 46.91 45.59 13.83
C GLU A 378 47.41 46.78 14.65
N GLN A 379 47.93 46.49 15.85
CA GLN A 379 48.54 47.47 16.72
C GLN A 379 49.96 47.03 17.07
N GLU A 380 50.91 47.96 16.97
CA GLU A 380 52.26 47.73 17.45
C GLU A 380 52.29 47.53 18.97
N GLY A 381 53.33 46.84 19.45
CA GLY A 381 53.54 46.71 20.89
C GLY A 381 53.75 48.08 21.53
N THR A 382 53.32 48.22 22.79
CA THR A 382 53.60 49.44 23.56
C THR A 382 55.12 49.61 23.70
N TRP A 383 55.61 50.72 23.18
CA TRP A 383 56.99 51.14 23.36
C TRP A 383 57.10 51.83 24.73
N LEU A 384 57.97 51.30 25.59
CA LEU A 384 58.34 52.01 26.81
C LEU A 384 59.68 52.69 26.58
N ARG A 385 59.65 54.02 26.65
CA ARG A 385 60.86 54.83 26.74
C ARG A 385 61.47 54.61 28.12
N THR A 386 62.76 54.28 28.14
CA THR A 386 63.50 54.17 29.40
C THR A 386 64.19 55.48 29.75
N MET A 387 64.37 55.70 31.05
CA MET A 387 65.09 56.84 31.64
C MET A 387 66.54 57.00 31.15
N ALA A 388 67.15 55.95 30.57
CA ALA A 388 68.50 56.00 30.00
C ALA A 388 68.61 56.93 28.78
N GLN A 389 67.49 57.35 28.19
CA GLN A 389 67.46 58.22 27.01
C GLN A 389 67.35 59.72 27.36
N GLU A 390 67.11 60.11 28.61
CA GLU A 390 66.87 61.52 28.95
C GLU A 390 68.12 62.40 28.91
N TRP A 391 69.32 61.83 28.80
CA TRP A 391 70.54 62.63 28.86
C TRP A 391 71.61 62.23 27.83
N THR A 392 71.36 62.50 26.56
CA THR A 392 72.44 62.62 25.56
C THR A 392 73.06 64.02 25.52
N GLY A 393 72.88 64.82 26.59
CA GLY A 393 73.44 66.17 26.68
C GLY A 393 72.72 67.23 25.83
N ALA A 394 71.47 66.98 25.43
CA ALA A 394 70.67 67.93 24.66
C ALA A 394 70.18 69.15 25.49
N ASP A 395 70.24 69.08 26.83
CA ASP A 395 69.84 70.18 27.72
C ASP A 395 70.95 70.45 28.74
N GLY A 396 71.83 71.40 28.41
CA GLY A 396 73.16 71.56 28.99
C GLY A 396 73.21 72.21 30.37
N VAL A 397 73.02 71.43 31.44
CA VAL A 397 73.35 71.91 32.79
C VAL A 397 74.17 70.86 33.54
N ALA A 398 75.43 71.16 33.80
CA ALA A 398 76.36 70.28 34.51
C ALA A 398 76.28 70.47 36.03
N GLY A 399 76.14 69.37 36.77
CA GLY A 399 76.52 69.27 38.18
C GLY A 399 75.38 69.25 39.20
N GLY A 400 74.77 68.08 39.40
CA GLY A 400 73.90 67.76 40.54
C GLY A 400 73.32 66.33 40.45
N PRO A 401 72.88 65.69 41.55
CA PRO A 401 72.08 64.46 41.47
C PRO A 401 70.69 64.80 40.90
N TYR A 402 70.37 64.26 39.73
CA TYR A 402 69.09 64.49 39.06
C TYR A 402 68.08 63.41 39.43
N ALA A 403 66.85 63.82 39.71
CA ALA A 403 65.74 62.92 40.00
C ALA A 403 65.07 62.50 38.70
N PHE A 404 65.14 61.22 38.37
CA PHE A 404 64.47 60.61 37.23
C PHE A 404 63.29 59.77 37.73
N GLY A 405 62.10 59.91 37.15
CA GLY A 405 60.95 59.09 37.52
C GLY A 405 59.77 59.23 36.56
N ASN A 406 59.01 58.14 36.38
CA ASN A 406 57.68 58.21 35.79
C ASN A 406 56.68 58.53 36.92
N PRO A 407 56.14 59.75 37.04
CA PRO A 407 55.08 59.99 38.01
C PRO A 407 53.82 59.23 37.58
N PHE A 408 53.40 58.26 38.39
CA PHE A 408 52.09 57.62 38.25
C PHE A 408 51.07 58.43 39.04
N ALA A 409 50.02 58.91 38.36
CA ALA A 409 48.92 59.63 38.99
C ALA A 409 47.73 58.72 39.36
N ASN A 410 47.65 57.49 38.82
CA ASN A 410 46.81 56.35 39.24
C ASN A 410 47.08 55.14 38.31
N ALA A 411 46.50 53.96 38.62
CA ALA A 411 46.79 52.67 37.99
C ALA A 411 46.59 52.59 36.46
N ASP A 412 45.81 53.50 35.85
CA ASP A 412 45.64 53.58 34.40
C ASP A 412 45.52 55.06 33.97
N ALA A 413 46.65 55.68 33.59
CA ALA A 413 46.64 57.00 32.96
C ALA A 413 47.76 57.09 31.92
N SER A 414 47.43 57.59 30.72
CA SER A 414 48.41 57.94 29.68
C SER A 414 48.75 59.42 29.73
N ILE A 415 50.03 59.76 29.77
CA ILE A 415 50.51 61.12 29.52
C ILE A 415 50.51 61.31 27.99
N SER A 416 49.62 62.16 27.48
CA SER A 416 49.78 62.69 26.12
C SER A 416 50.39 64.08 26.24
N ASN A 417 51.62 64.25 25.76
CA ASN A 417 52.17 65.58 25.54
C ASN A 417 52.26 65.83 24.04
N SER A 418 51.29 66.57 23.52
CA SER A 418 51.41 67.23 22.23
C SER A 418 52.20 68.54 22.44
N GLY A 419 53.53 68.50 22.39
CA GLY A 419 54.29 69.75 22.27
C GLY A 419 55.72 69.87 22.81
N GLY A 420 56.38 68.83 23.30
CA GLY A 420 57.80 68.95 23.73
C GLY A 420 57.99 69.36 25.21
N PRO A 421 59.25 69.48 25.67
CA PRO A 421 59.64 69.04 27.01
C PRO A 421 59.33 70.07 28.11
N GLY A 422 58.71 69.60 29.20
CA GLY A 422 58.45 70.39 30.42
C GLY A 422 56.98 70.55 30.85
N GLY A 423 56.06 69.71 30.35
CA GLY A 423 54.63 69.78 30.71
C GLY A 423 54.34 69.63 32.21
N THR A 424 53.35 70.36 32.71
CA THR A 424 52.95 70.46 34.12
C THR A 424 52.61 69.10 34.74
N VAL A 425 53.20 68.82 35.91
CA VAL A 425 52.95 67.59 36.70
C VAL A 425 51.47 67.52 37.12
N PRO A 426 50.79 66.36 37.02
CA PRO A 426 49.39 66.22 37.45
C PRO A 426 49.19 66.64 38.92
N ALA A 427 48.05 67.26 39.21
CA ALA A 427 47.67 67.59 40.59
C ALA A 427 47.64 66.32 41.45
N GLY A 428 48.48 66.27 42.50
CA GLY A 428 48.60 65.11 43.40
C GLY A 428 49.73 64.13 43.05
N ALA A 429 50.55 64.40 42.04
CA ALA A 429 51.75 63.61 41.77
C ALA A 429 52.69 63.63 43.00
N LYS A 430 53.04 62.45 43.51
CA LYS A 430 53.97 62.32 44.64
C LYS A 430 55.42 62.31 44.13
N GLY A 431 55.98 63.50 43.96
CA GLY A 431 57.39 63.76 43.64
C GLY A 431 57.75 65.18 44.04
N ALA A 432 58.92 65.38 44.64
CA ALA A 432 59.20 66.59 45.41
C ALA A 432 59.43 67.85 44.54
N ALA A 433 58.54 68.83 44.67
CA ALA A 433 58.99 70.22 44.78
C ALA A 433 59.47 70.43 46.23
N GLY A 434 60.78 70.35 46.47
CA GLY A 434 61.45 70.87 47.68
C GLY A 434 61.28 70.12 49.01
N GLY A 435 60.71 68.91 49.04
CA GLY A 435 60.58 68.09 50.27
C GLY A 435 61.64 66.99 50.41
N ALA A 436 62.02 66.66 51.65
CA ALA A 436 62.95 65.58 51.96
C ALA A 436 62.49 64.23 51.40
N TRP A 437 63.44 63.48 50.82
CA TRP A 437 63.25 62.13 50.30
C TRP A 437 62.59 61.22 51.33
N GLN A 438 61.40 60.71 51.02
CA GLN A 438 60.81 59.65 51.83
C GLN A 438 61.61 58.36 51.63
N ALA A 439 61.82 57.61 52.72
CA ALA A 439 62.42 56.29 52.67
C ALA A 439 61.69 55.44 51.62
N ALA A 440 62.47 54.74 50.78
CA ALA A 440 62.04 53.93 49.66
C ALA A 440 60.59 53.45 49.80
N ALA A 441 59.70 54.00 48.97
CA ALA A 441 58.38 53.43 48.82
C ALA A 441 58.56 51.95 48.46
N SER A 442 57.93 51.05 49.21
CA SER A 442 58.03 49.59 49.07
C SER A 442 57.39 49.05 47.79
N ASP A 443 57.16 49.90 46.80
CA ASP A 443 56.57 49.55 45.52
C ASP A 443 57.46 50.04 44.38
N ASN A 444 58.12 49.06 43.73
CA ASN A 444 58.68 49.07 42.38
C ASN A 444 59.33 50.38 41.86
N PHE A 445 60.13 51.05 42.68
CA PHE A 445 60.98 52.13 42.17
C PHE A 445 62.36 51.59 41.77
N MET A 446 62.79 51.83 40.53
CA MET A 446 64.18 51.60 40.11
C MET A 446 65.01 52.85 40.45
N LEU A 447 65.85 52.75 41.49
CA LEU A 447 66.92 53.73 41.75
C LEU A 447 68.13 53.36 40.88
N ALA A 448 68.56 54.26 40.00
CA ALA A 448 69.79 54.09 39.23
C ALA A 448 70.63 55.38 39.23
N THR A 449 71.95 55.23 39.32
CA THR A 449 72.93 56.31 39.17
C THR A 449 73.56 56.18 37.79
N ALA A 450 73.35 57.15 36.90
CA ALA A 450 73.95 57.15 35.57
C ALA A 450 75.34 57.82 35.61
N ALA A 451 76.35 57.16 35.01
CA ALA A 451 77.59 57.80 34.61
C ALA A 451 77.51 58.15 33.12
N VAL A 452 78.08 59.29 32.71
CA VAL A 452 78.09 59.72 31.32
C VAL A 452 78.96 58.75 30.50
N ASP A 453 78.33 57.94 29.66
CA ASP A 453 79.03 57.15 28.64
C ASP A 453 79.32 58.06 27.43
N ALA A 454 80.50 57.93 26.83
CA ALA A 454 80.96 58.71 25.68
C ALA A 454 80.24 58.32 24.37
N THR A 455 79.39 57.30 24.40
CA THR A 455 78.71 56.75 23.22
C THR A 455 77.20 56.82 23.36
N VAL A 456 76.53 57.54 22.44
CA VAL A 456 75.07 57.67 22.40
C VAL A 456 74.45 56.35 21.91
N ALA A 457 73.84 55.57 22.79
CA ALA A 457 73.11 54.36 22.44
C ALA A 457 71.65 54.43 22.93
N ASN A 458 70.68 54.26 22.04
CA ASN A 458 69.27 54.17 22.38
C ASN A 458 68.91 52.72 22.72
N THR A 459 68.47 52.47 23.96
CA THR A 459 68.05 51.12 24.40
C THR A 459 66.54 51.08 24.58
N TRP A 460 65.85 50.37 23.68
CA TRP A 460 64.41 50.16 23.73
C TRP A 460 64.07 48.87 24.47
N ILE A 461 63.09 48.92 25.36
CA ILE A 461 62.52 47.72 25.99
C ILE A 461 61.16 47.45 25.36
N ARG A 462 61.04 46.30 24.70
CA ARG A 462 59.77 45.77 24.22
C ARG A 462 59.30 44.68 25.16
N PHE A 463 58.12 44.86 25.74
CA PHE A 463 57.47 43.82 26.53
C PHE A 463 56.63 42.93 25.61
N ARG A 464 56.64 41.63 25.88
CA ARG A 464 55.73 40.66 25.29
C ARG A 464 55.03 39.93 26.43
N MET A 465 53.72 39.71 26.29
CA MET A 465 52.99 38.84 27.21
C MET A 465 53.56 37.41 27.10
N SER A 466 53.55 36.67 28.21
CA SER A 466 53.80 35.22 28.14
C SER A 466 52.72 34.60 27.24
N ASN A 467 53.13 33.84 26.21
CA ASN A 467 52.20 33.27 25.24
C ASN A 467 52.62 31.86 24.81
N LEU A 468 51.64 31.08 24.36
CA LEU A 468 51.82 29.76 23.77
C LEU A 468 51.46 29.83 22.28
N ALA A 469 52.36 29.36 21.42
CA ALA A 469 52.15 29.37 19.97
C ALA A 469 51.27 28.18 19.54
N LEU A 470 49.99 28.46 19.27
CA LEU A 470 49.06 27.55 18.60
C LEU A 470 48.76 28.06 17.19
N MET A 471 48.35 27.18 16.28
CA MET A 471 48.01 27.60 14.93
C MET A 471 46.63 28.27 14.92
N ALA A 472 46.61 29.54 14.52
CA ALA A 472 45.37 30.27 14.27
C ALA A 472 44.74 29.81 12.94
N CYS A 473 43.47 29.45 13.01
CA CYS A 473 42.65 29.04 11.87
C CYS A 473 41.38 29.88 11.82
N ILE A 474 40.79 29.99 10.63
CA ILE A 474 39.49 30.62 10.40
C ILE A 474 38.57 29.64 9.67
N LYS A 475 37.31 29.57 10.11
CA LYS A 475 36.27 28.70 9.54
C LYS A 475 35.73 29.28 8.24
N TYR A 476 35.40 28.44 7.25
CA TYR A 476 34.98 28.89 5.91
C TYR A 476 33.74 28.23 5.33
#